data_AF-A0A2T0W1X5-F1
#
_entry.id   AF-A0A2T0W1X5-F1
#
_cell.length_a   1.000
_cell.length_b   1.000
_cell.length_c   1.000
_cell.angle_alpha   90.00
_cell.angle_beta   90.00
_cell.angle_gamma   90.00
#
_symmetry.space_group_name_H-M   'P 1'
#
loop_
_entity.id
_entity.type
_entity.pdbx_description
1 polymer ?
#
loop_
_entity_poly.entity_id
_entity_poly.type
_entity_poly.pdbx_seq_one_letter_code
_entity_poly.pdbx_strand_id
1 'polypeptide(L)'
;MDFAFEIAGFRCEANSMRMRGRTLEASFETDAAGPLSDAFLNNTAVSFLGASELSSAYAIKAIETDAANGCTAVFDVLSAA
;
A
#
# COMPACT_ATOMS: atom_id res chain seq x y z
N MET A 1 -12.78 8.07 6.92
CA MET A 1 -11.32 8.01 7.14
C MET A 1 -10.75 7.61 5.81
N ASP A 2 -10.01 8.51 5.16
CA ASP A 2 -9.43 8.27 3.83
C ASP A 2 -8.06 7.64 4.00
N PHE A 3 -7.94 6.34 3.69
CA PHE A 3 -6.69 5.61 3.70
C PHE A 3 -5.98 5.78 2.35
N ALA A 4 -5.43 6.97 2.11
CA ALA A 4 -4.72 7.26 0.85
C ALA A 4 -3.24 6.88 0.94
N PHE A 5 -2.71 6.33 -0.15
CA PHE A 5 -1.31 5.95 -0.34
C PHE A 5 -0.77 6.63 -1.60
N GLU A 6 0.48 7.04 -1.57
CA GLU A 6 1.24 7.39 -2.77
C GLU A 6 2.08 6.18 -3.18
N ILE A 7 1.76 5.61 -4.33
CA ILE A 7 2.33 4.36 -4.87
C ILE A 7 2.84 4.65 -6.28
N ALA A 8 4.15 4.57 -6.50
CA ALA A 8 4.78 4.89 -7.80
C ALA A 8 4.39 6.29 -8.35
N GLY A 9 4.16 7.27 -7.47
CA GLY A 9 3.72 8.62 -7.84
C GLY A 9 2.22 8.76 -8.11
N PHE A 10 1.44 7.69 -7.96
CA PHE A 10 -0.03 7.70 -8.05
C PHE A 10 -0.65 7.68 -6.67
N ARG A 11 -1.72 8.46 -6.49
CA ARG A 11 -2.52 8.41 -5.27
C ARG A 11 -3.53 7.27 -5.39
N CYS A 12 -3.39 6.25 -4.55
CA CYS A 12 -4.28 5.10 -4.46
C CYS A 12 -5.04 5.13 -3.14
N GLU A 13 -6.35 5.00 -3.19
CA GLU A 13 -7.21 5.00 -2.00
C GLU A 13 -7.53 3.55 -1.61
N ALA A 14 -7.20 3.18 -0.38
CA ALA A 14 -7.54 1.87 0.15
C ALA A 14 -8.96 1.88 0.71
N ASN A 15 -9.75 0.89 0.30
CA ASN A 15 -11.08 0.61 0.83
C ASN A 15 -11.04 0.17 2.28
N SER A 16 -10.01 -0.60 2.64
CA SER A 16 -9.80 -1.03 4.02
C SER A 16 -8.31 -1.19 4.30
N MET A 17 -7.97 -1.04 5.58
CA MET A 17 -6.59 -1.06 6.03
C MET A 17 -6.53 -1.73 7.40
N ARG A 18 -5.57 -2.63 7.58
CA ARG A 18 -5.36 -3.36 8.83
C ARG A 18 -3.88 -3.42 9.15
N MET A 19 -3.52 -2.92 10.34
CA MET A 19 -2.17 -3.11 10.88
C MET A 19 -2.06 -4.43 11.63
N ARG A 20 -0.95 -5.14 11.39
CA ARG A 20 -0.63 -6.41 12.04
C ARG A 20 0.81 -6.39 12.54
N GLY A 21 1.03 -5.66 13.64
CA GLY A 21 2.37 -5.46 14.20
C GLY A 21 3.16 -4.44 13.38
N ARG A 22 4.18 -4.90 12.65
CA ARG A 22 5.03 -4.05 11.78
C ARG A 22 4.58 -4.04 10.31
N THR A 23 3.73 -4.98 9.94
CA THR A 23 3.15 -5.03 8.61
C THR A 23 1.81 -4.34 8.59
N LEU A 24 1.50 -3.81 7.42
CA LEU A 24 0.28 -3.13 7.10
C LEU A 24 -0.35 -3.82 5.91
N GLU A 25 -1.59 -4.25 6.03
CA GLU A 25 -2.35 -4.84 4.94
C GLU A 25 -3.39 -3.81 4.50
N ALA A 26 -3.44 -3.50 3.20
CA ALA A 26 -4.48 -2.62 2.67
C ALA A 26 -5.09 -3.21 1.40
N SER A 27 -6.41 -3.07 1.30
CA SER A 27 -7.20 -3.53 0.16
C SER A 27 -7.63 -2.32 -0.66
N PHE A 28 -7.37 -2.39 -1.95
CA PHE A 28 -7.63 -1.37 -2.96
C PHE A 28 -8.58 -1.92 -4.03
N GLU A 29 -9.13 -1.03 -4.83
CA GLU A 29 -9.84 -1.43 -6.04
C GLU A 29 -8.89 -2.05 -7.09
N THR A 30 -9.46 -2.70 -8.10
CA THR A 30 -8.71 -3.32 -9.21
C THR A 30 -7.88 -2.32 -10.01
N ASP A 31 -8.26 -1.04 -10.03
CA ASP A 31 -7.49 0.04 -10.69
C ASP A 31 -6.07 0.21 -10.08
N ALA A 32 -5.92 -0.03 -8.78
CA ALA A 32 -4.64 0.06 -8.09
C ALA A 32 -3.68 -1.10 -8.42
N ALA A 33 -4.13 -2.15 -9.12
CA ALA A 33 -3.30 -3.32 -9.47
C ALA A 33 -2.02 -2.92 -10.22
N GLY A 34 -2.15 -1.99 -11.17
CA GLY A 34 -1.06 -1.46 -11.98
C GLY A 34 0.03 -0.79 -11.14
N PRO A 35 -0.28 0.32 -10.45
CA PRO A 35 0.70 1.03 -9.63
C PRO A 35 1.27 0.16 -8.50
N LEU A 36 0.46 -0.72 -7.88
CA LEU A 36 0.96 -1.68 -6.89
C LEU A 36 2.02 -2.62 -7.50
N SER A 37 1.70 -3.24 -8.63
CA SER A 37 2.61 -4.18 -9.29
C SER A 37 3.90 -3.49 -9.74
N ASP A 38 3.80 -2.27 -10.28
CA ASP A 38 4.97 -1.48 -10.66
C ASP A 38 5.85 -1.13 -9.45
N ALA A 39 5.25 -0.64 -8.37
CA ALA A 39 5.98 -0.32 -7.15
C ALA A 39 6.66 -1.55 -6.54
N PHE A 40 6.02 -2.72 -6.60
CA PHE A 40 6.60 -3.97 -6.12
C PHE A 40 7.77 -4.45 -7.00
N LEU A 41 7.62 -4.44 -8.32
CA LEU A 41 8.66 -4.85 -9.26
C LEU A 41 9.88 -3.94 -9.22
N ASN A 42 9.67 -2.64 -9.06
CA ASN A 42 10.73 -1.63 -8.96
C ASN A 42 11.25 -1.42 -7.54
N ASN A 43 10.72 -2.16 -6.54
CA ASN A 43 11.03 -1.99 -5.12
C ASN A 43 10.92 -0.51 -4.66
N THR A 44 9.88 0.16 -5.13
CA THR A 44 9.60 1.57 -4.85
C THR A 44 8.99 1.72 -3.46
N ALA A 45 9.45 2.72 -2.71
CA ALA A 45 8.87 3.06 -1.42
C ALA A 45 7.47 3.66 -1.60
N VAL A 46 6.55 3.25 -0.75
CA VAL A 46 5.16 3.71 -0.70
C VAL A 46 4.98 4.61 0.50
N SER A 47 4.36 5.77 0.30
CA SER A 47 4.09 6.73 1.38
C SER A 47 2.61 6.67 1.76
N PHE A 48 2.31 6.53 3.04
CA PHE A 48 0.93 6.62 3.52
C PHE A 48 0.55 8.09 3.79
N LEU A 49 -0.54 8.54 3.19
CA LEU A 49 -1.02 9.93 3.24
C LEU A 49 -2.17 10.14 4.24
N GLY A 50 -2.73 9.06 4.80
CA GLY A 50 -3.98 9.11 5.58
C GLY A 50 -3.86 9.63 7.01
N ALA A 51 -2.71 9.47 7.68
CA ALA A 51 -2.51 9.93 9.06
C ALA A 51 -1.05 10.34 9.31
N SER A 52 -0.84 11.54 9.89
CA SER A 52 0.50 12.08 10.18
C SER A 52 1.36 11.18 11.08
N GLU A 53 0.74 10.35 11.92
CA GLU A 53 1.44 9.38 12.79
C GLU A 53 1.99 8.16 12.03
N LEU A 54 1.54 7.97 10.78
CA LEU A 54 1.91 6.87 9.89
C LEU A 54 2.64 7.38 8.63
N SER A 55 3.20 8.59 8.69
CA SER A 55 4.08 9.16 7.65
C SER A 55 5.43 8.43 7.55
N SER A 56 5.38 7.10 7.55
CA SER A 56 6.51 6.21 7.33
C SER A 56 6.53 5.81 5.87
N ALA A 57 7.74 5.60 5.34
CA ALA A 57 7.89 4.90 4.08
C ALA A 57 7.64 3.40 4.32
N TYR A 58 6.94 2.77 3.39
CA TYR A 58 6.64 1.36 3.39
C TYR A 58 7.23 0.70 2.15
N ALA A 59 7.59 -0.57 2.25
CA ALA A 59 7.89 -1.41 1.08
C ALA A 59 6.79 -2.45 0.89
N ILE A 60 6.44 -2.71 -0.36
CA ILE A 60 5.48 -3.77 -0.69
C ILE A 60 6.19 -5.12 -0.55
N LYS A 61 5.67 -6.00 0.30
CA LYS A 61 6.16 -7.37 0.51
C LYS A 61 5.42 -8.39 -0.36
N ALA A 62 4.13 -8.19 -0.54
CA ALA A 62 3.27 -9.10 -1.30
C ALA A 62 2.09 -8.34 -1.89
N ILE A 63 1.64 -8.79 -3.06
CA ILE A 63 0.42 -8.31 -3.71
C ILE A 63 -0.40 -9.53 -4.07
N GLU A 64 -1.66 -9.54 -3.68
CA GLU A 64 -2.65 -10.49 -4.12
C GLU A 64 -3.72 -9.72 -4.89
N THR A 65 -3.81 -9.97 -6.19
CA THR A 65 -4.83 -9.39 -7.05
C THR A 65 -5.88 -10.45 -7.35
N ASP A 66 -7.12 -10.16 -6.98
CA ASP A 66 -8.27 -10.97 -7.31
C ASP A 66 -9.21 -10.17 -8.23
N ALA A 67 -9.53 -10.72 -9.39
CA ALA A 67 -10.34 -10.03 -10.39
C ALA A 67 -11.77 -9.71 -9.91
N ALA A 68 -12.27 -10.38 -8.87
CA ALA A 68 -13.60 -10.15 -8.31
C ALA A 68 -13.57 -9.32 -7.01
N ASN A 69 -12.49 -9.37 -6.23
CA ASN A 69 -12.39 -8.78 -4.89
C ASN A 69 -11.41 -7.60 -4.79
N GLY A 70 -10.69 -7.24 -5.86
CA GLY A 70 -9.77 -6.12 -5.88
C GLY A 70 -8.32 -6.52 -5.65
N CYS A 71 -7.52 -5.58 -5.14
CA CYS A 71 -6.10 -5.81 -4.88
C CYS A 71 -5.82 -5.68 -3.40
N THR A 72 -5.16 -6.67 -2.81
CA THR A 72 -4.65 -6.57 -1.44
C THR A 72 -3.13 -6.51 -1.48
N ALA A 73 -2.56 -5.52 -0.81
CA ALA A 73 -1.13 -5.36 -0.69
C ALA A 73 -0.72 -5.43 0.78
N VAL A 74 0.37 -6.15 1.02
CA VAL A 74 1.03 -6.22 2.32
C VAL A 74 2.27 -5.35 2.24
N PHE A 75 2.25 -4.31 3.07
CA PHE A 75 3.30 -3.34 3.27
C PHE A 75 4.08 -3.68 4.54
N ASP A 76 5.38 -3.45 4.52
CA ASP A 76 6.25 -3.56 5.69
C ASP A 76 6.88 -2.20 5.94
N VAL A 77 6.89 -1.77 7.20
CA VAL A 77 7.44 -0.46 7.53
C VAL A 77 8.93 -0.45 7.24
N LEU A 78 9.38 0.50 6.41
CA LEU A 78 10.80 0.78 6.28
C LEU A 78 11.19 1.51 7.55
N SER A 79 11.86 0.81 8.47
CA SER A 79 12.42 1.45 9.65
C SER A 79 13.35 2.56 9.16
N ALA A 80 13.01 3.82 9.43
CA ALA A 80 14.00 4.88 9.40
C ALA A 80 15.03 4.51 10.49
N ALA A 81 16.26 4.21 10.07
CA ALA A 81 17.39 3.98 10.97
C ALA A 81 17.87 5.31 11.58
#